data_AF-A0A9E2UDT1-F1
#
_entry.id   AF-A0A9E2UDT1-F1
#
_cell.length_a   1.000
_cell.length_b   1.000
_cell.length_c   1.000
_cell.angle_alpha   90.00
_cell.angle_beta   90.00
_cell.angle_gamma   90.00
#
_symmetry.space_group_name_H-M   'P 1'
#
loop_
_entity.id
_entity.type
_entity.pdbx_description
1 polymer ?
#
loop_
_entity_poly.entity_id
_entity_poly.type
_entity_poly.pdbx_seq_one_letter_code
_entity_poly.pdbx_strand_id
1 'polypeptide(L)'
;MEYSLGRVTNISASQMTAEADQPLSPLIRIGAMVKTKSGDQYVIGTVAAVQVEGNGAAGRHFFVADLLGEIVPAAEGRIEFRRGVSLYPVPGAPVLAAADADVGVVYTRPAVSSVDVGTLFHDPNRPAFLLIDELLAKNFAVLGTTGSGKSCAVALILSAILADLPQAHIVVLDPHNEYSRAFGQLAEVVDVDNLRLPLWLLDFEEAVGVLVRGGNAQEQEAQAIILKDAMLRARRRYASEMLAASSITVDTPLPYGVSDLLRFIDEAMGRLDNPDSSAPYLRLRTRLESLRDDRRYAFMFSDRLFARDTLAQIVSRLLRIPVEGKPITIIDLSGIPSEIADVVVSMIGRLAFDFSLWSERERMPPVLLVCEEAHRYVPAAANVGFAATARAITRIAREGRKYGVALALITQMPSELSPLALSQCGTVFAMRLGHYLDQRFMATALPDAARGMLATLPSMRTQEAIAFGEGVRLPMHIRFSDLPPDRQPRSDSARFSEAWRSETADLEFLNEGIRRWRQQSRNPSAN
;
A
#
# COMPACT_ATOMS: atom_id res chain seq x y z
N MET A 1 16.82 -9.86 40.65
CA MET A 1 15.72 -9.92 41.64
C MET A 1 14.44 -9.58 40.89
N GLU A 2 13.47 -10.49 40.88
CA GLU A 2 12.17 -10.22 40.26
C GLU A 2 11.40 -9.23 41.14
N TYR A 3 11.01 -8.08 40.58
CA TYR A 3 10.33 -7.03 41.32
C TYR A 3 8.82 -7.25 41.20
N SER A 4 8.15 -7.52 42.33
CA SER A 4 6.68 -7.58 42.38
C SER A 4 6.11 -6.19 42.16
N LEU A 5 5.20 -6.09 41.20
CA LEU A 5 4.47 -4.86 40.88
C LEU A 5 3.11 -4.83 41.56
N GLY A 6 2.52 -5.98 41.84
CA GLY A 6 1.16 -6.07 42.32
C GLY A 6 0.56 -7.47 42.26
N ARG A 7 -0.75 -7.56 42.42
CA ARG A 7 -1.51 -8.81 42.30
C ARG A 7 -2.70 -8.66 41.38
N VAL A 8 -2.98 -9.70 40.60
CA VAL A 8 -4.15 -9.76 39.72
C VAL A 8 -5.41 -9.68 40.57
N THR A 9 -6.31 -8.74 40.25
CA THR A 9 -7.61 -8.60 40.91
C THR A 9 -8.75 -9.10 40.02
N ASN A 10 -8.61 -8.93 38.71
CA ASN A 10 -9.61 -9.34 37.73
C ASN A 10 -8.96 -9.74 36.40
N ILE A 11 -9.64 -10.60 35.65
CA ILE A 11 -9.24 -11.01 34.30
C ILE A 11 -10.48 -10.97 33.41
N SER A 12 -10.39 -10.24 32.31
CA SER A 12 -11.47 -10.09 31.34
C SER A 12 -10.94 -10.32 29.93
N ALA A 13 -11.32 -11.45 29.33
CA ALA A 13 -10.88 -11.85 28.00
C ALA A 13 -9.34 -11.76 27.86
N SER A 14 -8.83 -10.84 27.04
CA SER A 14 -7.39 -10.65 26.78
C SER A 14 -6.70 -9.69 27.75
N GLN A 15 -7.35 -9.24 28.82
CA GLN A 15 -6.81 -8.27 29.76
C GLN A 15 -6.78 -8.79 31.19
N MET A 16 -5.76 -8.40 31.94
CA MET A 16 -5.74 -8.53 33.39
C MET A 16 -5.72 -7.15 34.04
N THR A 17 -6.45 -7.00 35.14
CA THR A 17 -6.33 -5.87 36.06
C THR A 17 -5.56 -6.33 37.27
N ALA A 18 -4.59 -5.53 37.71
CA ALA A 18 -3.82 -5.78 38.92
C ALA A 18 -3.80 -4.55 39.82
N GLU A 19 -3.82 -4.79 41.12
CA GLU A 19 -3.59 -3.77 42.15
C GLU A 19 -2.09 -3.70 42.44
N ALA A 20 -1.53 -2.49 42.42
CA ALA A 20 -0.11 -2.28 42.64
C ALA A 20 0.26 -2.38 44.12
N ASP A 21 1.40 -3.02 44.42
CA ASP A 21 1.92 -3.21 45.79
C ASP A 21 2.43 -1.89 46.41
N GLN A 22 2.83 -0.92 45.58
CA GLN A 22 3.35 0.39 45.97
C GLN A 22 2.77 1.51 45.10
N PRO A 23 2.73 2.76 45.58
CA PRO A 23 2.37 3.92 44.75
C PRO A 23 3.26 3.98 43.51
N LEU A 24 2.62 4.15 42.34
CA LEU A 24 3.17 4.24 40.98
C LEU A 24 4.70 4.27 40.87
N SER A 25 5.30 3.08 40.84
CA SER A 25 6.70 2.88 40.46
C SER A 25 6.91 3.26 38.98
N PRO A 26 8.08 3.79 38.57
CA PRO A 26 8.42 3.99 37.15
C PRO A 26 8.36 2.70 36.32
N LEU A 27 8.29 1.53 36.98
CA LEU A 27 8.08 0.23 36.35
C LEU A 27 6.61 -0.02 35.94
N ILE A 28 5.64 0.71 36.50
CA ILE A 28 4.21 0.64 36.16
C ILE A 28 3.86 1.85 35.31
N ARG A 29 4.21 1.77 34.03
CA ARG A 29 3.89 2.80 33.02
C ARG A 29 3.30 2.13 31.77
N ILE A 30 2.50 2.88 31.03
CA ILE A 30 1.94 2.40 29.76
C ILE A 30 3.08 1.89 28.86
N GLY A 31 2.92 0.70 28.29
CA GLY A 31 3.90 -0.01 27.49
C GLY A 31 4.92 -0.84 28.27
N ALA A 32 4.95 -0.77 29.61
CA ALA A 32 5.83 -1.63 30.40
C ALA A 32 5.42 -3.11 30.26
N MET A 33 6.41 -3.97 30.05
CA MET A 33 6.18 -5.41 30.00
C MET A 33 6.11 -5.99 31.41
N VAL A 34 5.08 -6.80 31.63
CA VAL A 34 4.85 -7.50 32.88
C VAL A 34 4.71 -8.99 32.62
N LYS A 35 5.00 -9.79 33.63
CA LYS A 35 4.79 -11.23 33.59
C LYS A 35 4.02 -11.70 34.81
N THR A 36 3.19 -12.70 34.63
CA THR A 36 2.46 -13.37 35.72
C THR A 36 2.55 -14.87 35.53
N LYS A 37 2.68 -15.60 36.63
CA LYS A 37 2.79 -17.05 36.57
C LYS A 37 1.41 -17.66 36.34
N SER A 38 1.33 -18.57 35.39
CA SER A 38 0.13 -19.33 35.08
C SER A 38 0.49 -20.80 34.86
N GLY A 39 0.09 -21.67 35.79
CA GLY A 39 0.60 -23.04 35.85
C GLY A 39 2.12 -23.07 35.97
N ASP A 40 2.79 -23.79 35.06
CA ASP A 40 4.25 -23.90 35.00
C ASP A 40 4.91 -22.92 34.00
N GLN A 41 4.14 -21.94 33.51
CA GLN A 41 4.57 -21.00 32.48
C GLN A 41 4.43 -19.55 32.96
N TYR A 42 5.02 -18.63 32.20
CA TYR A 42 4.85 -17.20 32.41
C TYR A 42 4.02 -16.60 31.28
N VAL A 43 2.90 -15.99 31.64
CA VAL A 43 2.12 -15.16 30.72
C VAL A 43 2.74 -13.77 30.69
N ILE A 44 3.01 -13.27 29.49
CA ILE A 44 3.57 -11.95 29.24
C ILE A 44 2.45 -11.01 28.80
N GLY A 45 2.46 -9.80 29.33
CA GLY A 45 1.55 -8.73 28.93
C GLY A 45 2.22 -7.36 28.91
N THR A 46 1.52 -6.37 28.38
CA THR A 46 1.93 -4.96 28.38
C THR A 46 0.91 -4.10 29.10
N VAL A 47 1.38 -3.22 29.98
CA VAL A 47 0.51 -2.26 30.69
C VAL A 47 -0.15 -1.32 29.68
N ALA A 48 -1.47 -1.37 29.60
CA ALA A 48 -2.30 -0.58 28.68
C ALA A 48 -2.89 0.67 29.35
N ALA A 49 -3.21 0.58 30.64
CA ALA A 49 -3.79 1.68 31.40
C ALA A 49 -3.35 1.65 32.87
N VAL A 50 -3.34 2.83 33.49
CA VAL A 50 -3.04 3.01 34.92
C VAL A 50 -4.14 3.88 35.52
N GLN A 51 -4.70 3.44 36.65
CA GLN A 51 -5.85 4.04 37.31
C GLN A 51 -5.55 4.24 38.80
N VAL A 52 -6.15 5.28 39.39
CA VAL A 52 -6.09 5.54 40.83
C VAL A 52 -7.51 5.68 41.33
N GLU A 53 -7.86 4.89 42.35
CA GLU A 53 -9.15 4.95 43.02
C GLU A 53 -8.97 5.58 44.41
N GLY A 54 -9.68 6.68 44.68
CA GLY A 54 -9.57 7.48 45.89
C GLY A 54 -8.86 8.82 45.70
N ASN A 55 -8.79 9.62 46.76
CA ASN A 55 -8.21 10.97 46.72
C ASN A 55 -6.73 10.99 47.11
N GLY A 56 -5.88 11.45 46.19
CA GLY A 56 -4.46 11.74 46.44
C GLY A 56 -3.52 10.53 46.33
N ALA A 57 -2.27 10.69 46.79
CA ALA A 57 -1.21 9.67 46.73
C ALA A 57 -1.43 8.45 47.65
N ALA A 58 -2.51 8.43 48.43
CA ALA A 58 -2.91 7.33 49.30
C ALA A 58 -4.05 6.48 48.69
N GLY A 59 -4.46 6.77 47.44
CA GLY A 59 -5.43 5.97 46.71
C GLY A 59 -4.90 4.58 46.35
N ARG A 60 -5.80 3.65 46.05
CA ARG A 60 -5.42 2.33 45.53
C ARG A 60 -5.06 2.49 44.06
N HIS A 61 -3.91 1.94 43.68
CA HIS A 61 -3.39 2.05 42.33
C HIS A 61 -3.67 0.76 41.58
N PHE A 62 -4.31 0.86 40.43
CA PHE A 62 -4.60 -0.25 39.55
C PHE A 62 -3.91 -0.05 38.21
N PHE A 63 -3.54 -1.15 37.57
CA PHE A 63 -3.12 -1.13 36.18
C PHE A 63 -3.78 -2.26 35.41
N VAL A 64 -4.08 -1.98 34.14
CA VAL A 64 -4.62 -2.95 33.18
C VAL A 64 -3.49 -3.34 32.25
N ALA A 65 -3.28 -4.64 32.06
CA ALA A 65 -2.30 -5.17 31.12
C ALA A 65 -2.99 -6.04 30.06
N ASP A 66 -2.68 -5.76 28.81
CA ASP A 66 -3.05 -6.61 27.67
C ASP A 66 -2.16 -7.85 27.68
N LEU A 67 -2.76 -9.03 27.74
CA LEU A 67 -2.06 -10.31 27.71
C LEU A 67 -1.67 -10.63 26.27
N LEU A 68 -0.37 -10.76 26.02
CA LEU A 68 0.21 -10.88 24.68
C LEU A 68 0.50 -12.33 24.30
N GLY A 69 0.98 -13.12 25.25
CA GLY A 69 1.30 -14.52 25.05
C GLY A 69 1.99 -15.15 26.24
N GLU A 70 2.71 -16.23 26.01
CA GLU A 70 3.35 -17.03 27.04
C GLU A 70 4.80 -17.39 26.68
N ILE A 71 5.66 -17.42 27.69
CA ILE A 71 7.01 -17.98 27.58
C ILE A 71 6.93 -19.44 28.01
N VAL A 72 7.27 -20.33 27.09
CA VAL A 72 7.22 -21.78 27.29
C VAL A 72 8.61 -22.40 27.14
N PRO A 73 8.86 -23.55 27.80
CA PRO A 73 10.04 -24.35 27.52
C PRO A 73 10.01 -24.85 26.07
N ALA A 74 11.15 -24.74 25.39
CA ALA A 74 11.42 -25.31 24.07
C ALA A 74 12.43 -26.46 24.18
N ALA A 75 12.70 -27.12 23.04
CA ALA A 75 13.73 -28.18 22.97
C ALA A 75 15.11 -27.67 23.45
N GLU A 76 15.93 -28.58 23.99
CA GLU A 76 17.30 -28.30 24.44
C GLU A 76 17.42 -27.28 25.59
N GLY A 77 16.37 -27.11 26.40
CA GLY A 77 16.39 -26.20 27.54
C GLY A 77 16.33 -24.71 27.17
N ARG A 78 16.01 -24.40 25.92
CA ARG A 78 15.70 -23.03 25.48
C ARG A 78 14.30 -22.64 25.94
N ILE A 79 14.04 -21.34 25.98
CA ILE A 79 12.70 -20.79 26.19
C ILE A 79 12.27 -20.07 24.92
N GLU A 80 10.99 -20.16 24.59
CA GLU A 80 10.40 -19.56 23.40
C GLU A 80 9.17 -18.75 23.81
N PHE A 81 8.98 -17.60 23.18
CA PHE A 81 7.74 -16.85 23.27
C PHE A 81 6.73 -17.35 22.23
N ARG A 82 5.52 -17.67 22.68
CA ARG A 82 4.37 -18.00 21.84
C ARG A 82 3.27 -16.97 22.01
N ARG A 83 2.68 -16.53 20.90
CA ARG A 83 1.55 -15.62 20.91
C ARG A 83 0.29 -16.34 21.37
N GLY A 84 -0.53 -15.64 22.15
CA GLY A 84 -1.75 -16.19 22.72
C GLY A 84 -1.50 -16.84 24.09
N VAL A 85 -2.54 -16.88 24.90
CA VAL A 85 -2.49 -17.39 26.27
C VAL A 85 -3.26 -18.69 26.33
N SER A 86 -2.58 -19.80 26.64
CA SER A 86 -3.21 -21.12 26.77
C SER A 86 -3.89 -21.28 28.13
N LEU A 87 -3.24 -20.77 29.18
CA LEU A 87 -3.73 -20.77 30.54
C LEU A 87 -3.72 -19.35 31.10
N TYR A 88 -4.89 -18.78 31.33
CA TYR A 88 -5.01 -17.45 31.91
C TYR A 88 -4.58 -17.45 33.38
N PRO A 89 -3.99 -16.34 33.88
CA PRO A 89 -3.67 -16.20 35.29
C PRO A 89 -4.93 -16.33 36.16
N VAL A 90 -4.78 -16.35 37.48
CA VAL A 90 -5.92 -16.34 38.41
C VAL A 90 -5.86 -15.10 39.30
N PRO A 91 -7.01 -14.57 39.77
CA PRO A 91 -7.01 -13.54 40.80
C PRO A 91 -6.15 -13.94 42.01
N GLY A 92 -5.37 -13.00 42.52
CA GLY A 92 -4.38 -13.19 43.57
C GLY A 92 -2.97 -13.55 43.06
N ALA A 93 -2.81 -13.94 41.79
CA ALA A 93 -1.49 -14.22 41.22
C ALA A 93 -0.59 -12.97 41.24
N PRO A 94 0.71 -13.10 41.60
CA PRO A 94 1.63 -11.98 41.59
C PRO A 94 1.94 -11.55 40.16
N VAL A 95 1.97 -10.24 39.94
CA VAL A 95 2.42 -9.62 38.69
C VAL A 95 3.81 -9.05 38.91
N LEU A 96 4.76 -9.47 38.09
CA LEU A 96 6.16 -9.09 38.16
C LEU A 96 6.53 -8.22 36.97
N ALA A 97 7.54 -7.35 37.14
CA ALA A 97 8.19 -6.71 36.00
C ALA A 97 8.87 -7.78 35.14
N ALA A 98 8.71 -7.71 33.81
CA ALA A 98 9.45 -8.59 32.91
C ALA A 98 10.95 -8.24 32.97
N ALA A 99 11.81 -9.24 33.16
CA ALA A 99 13.25 -9.03 33.18
C ALA A 99 13.80 -8.88 31.75
N ASP A 100 15.01 -8.35 31.61
CA ASP A 100 15.63 -8.15 30.29
C ASP A 100 15.73 -9.44 29.46
N ALA A 101 15.95 -10.58 30.13
CA ALA A 101 15.94 -11.90 29.52
C ALA A 101 14.56 -12.30 28.98
N ASP A 102 13.48 -12.02 29.73
CA ASP A 102 12.10 -12.32 29.32
C ASP A 102 11.73 -11.50 28.08
N VAL A 103 11.96 -10.18 28.15
CA VAL A 103 11.74 -9.26 27.02
C VAL A 103 12.67 -9.65 25.85
N GLY A 104 13.86 -10.19 26.15
CA GLY A 104 14.83 -10.65 25.17
C GLY A 104 14.23 -11.76 24.31
N VAL A 105 13.65 -12.77 24.95
CA VAL A 105 13.00 -13.91 24.29
C VAL A 105 11.80 -13.46 23.45
N VAL A 106 11.03 -12.48 23.94
CA VAL A 106 9.86 -11.94 23.22
C VAL A 106 10.27 -11.28 21.90
N TYR A 107 11.29 -10.42 21.93
CA TYR A 107 11.73 -9.62 20.78
C TYR A 107 13.00 -10.16 20.11
N THR A 108 13.39 -11.41 20.39
CA THR A 108 14.54 -12.04 19.74
C THR A 108 14.29 -12.10 18.23
N ARG A 109 15.36 -11.97 17.43
CA ARG A 109 15.27 -12.14 15.98
C ARG A 109 14.54 -13.45 15.67
N PRO A 110 13.43 -13.40 14.92
CA PRO A 110 12.70 -14.60 14.57
C PRO A 110 13.59 -15.59 13.80
N ALA A 111 13.38 -16.90 14.02
CA ALA A 111 14.05 -17.96 13.24
C ALA A 111 13.53 -18.08 11.79
N VAL A 112 12.59 -17.22 11.39
CA VAL A 112 12.00 -17.13 10.06
C VAL A 112 12.53 -15.90 9.32
N SER A 113 12.28 -15.82 8.01
CA SER A 113 12.69 -14.69 7.17
C SER A 113 12.20 -13.37 7.76
N SER A 114 13.15 -12.49 8.12
CA SER A 114 12.85 -11.28 8.88
C SER A 114 13.86 -10.17 8.65
N VAL A 115 13.37 -8.92 8.66
CA VAL A 115 14.16 -7.70 8.47
C VAL A 115 14.06 -6.79 9.69
N ASP A 116 15.18 -6.15 10.02
CA ASP A 116 15.24 -5.07 11.01
C ASP A 116 14.80 -3.76 10.36
N VAL A 117 13.88 -3.05 11.01
CA VAL A 117 13.36 -1.75 10.55
C VAL A 117 13.53 -0.63 11.57
N GLY A 118 14.18 -0.88 12.71
CA GLY A 118 14.28 0.12 13.76
C GLY A 118 14.31 -0.47 15.15
N THR A 119 13.79 0.27 16.13
CA THR A 119 13.86 -0.13 17.53
C THR A 119 12.50 -0.03 18.20
N LEU A 120 12.33 -0.74 19.30
CA LEU A 120 11.16 -0.53 20.15
C LEU A 120 11.20 0.87 20.76
N PHE A 121 10.05 1.53 20.86
CA PHE A 121 9.96 2.89 21.40
C PHE A 121 10.38 2.94 22.88
N HIS A 122 9.95 1.95 23.67
CA HIS A 122 10.27 1.88 25.10
C HIS A 122 11.65 1.30 25.42
N ASP A 123 12.32 0.69 24.43
CA ASP A 123 13.67 0.15 24.56
C ASP A 123 14.45 0.35 23.26
N PRO A 124 15.20 1.46 23.15
CA PRO A 124 15.99 1.78 21.96
C PRO A 124 17.13 0.80 21.67
N ASN A 125 17.48 -0.10 22.59
CA ASN A 125 18.53 -1.11 22.36
C ASN A 125 17.96 -2.39 21.72
N ARG A 126 16.64 -2.51 21.58
CA ARG A 126 15.98 -3.70 21.04
C ARG A 126 15.52 -3.45 19.61
N PRO A 127 16.04 -4.22 18.64
CA PRO A 127 15.58 -4.13 17.26
C PRO A 127 14.11 -4.51 17.09
N ALA A 128 13.46 -3.88 16.14
CA ALA A 128 12.11 -4.21 15.71
C ALA A 128 12.18 -5.00 14.39
N PHE A 129 11.76 -6.27 14.45
CA PHE A 129 11.78 -7.16 13.29
C PHE A 129 10.41 -7.29 12.63
N LEU A 130 10.38 -7.24 11.30
CA LEU A 130 9.21 -7.60 10.49
C LEU A 130 9.40 -8.98 9.88
N LEU A 131 8.34 -9.79 9.92
CA LEU A 131 8.30 -11.13 9.32
C LEU A 131 7.95 -10.98 7.83
N ILE A 132 8.92 -11.19 6.94
CA ILE A 132 8.79 -10.82 5.51
C ILE A 132 7.65 -11.60 4.85
N ASP A 133 7.65 -12.92 5.00
CA ASP A 133 6.67 -13.78 4.33
C ASP A 133 5.24 -13.50 4.79
N GLU A 134 5.04 -13.26 6.09
CA GLU A 134 3.74 -12.91 6.65
C GLU A 134 3.29 -11.49 6.26
N LEU A 135 4.22 -10.54 6.23
CA LEU A 135 3.98 -9.16 5.82
C LEU A 135 3.53 -9.09 4.36
N LEU A 136 4.22 -9.80 3.46
CA LEU A 136 3.94 -9.78 2.03
C LEU A 136 2.75 -10.68 1.68
N ALA A 137 2.66 -11.89 2.23
CA ALA A 137 1.58 -12.82 1.87
C ALA A 137 0.20 -12.33 2.29
N LYS A 138 0.09 -11.42 3.28
CA LYS A 138 -1.19 -10.96 3.82
C LYS A 138 -1.45 -9.48 3.58
N ASN A 139 -0.69 -8.84 2.69
CA ASN A 139 -0.75 -7.40 2.45
C ASN A 139 -0.41 -6.57 3.70
N PHE A 140 -0.02 -5.31 3.49
CA PHE A 140 0.16 -4.39 4.59
C PHE A 140 -0.32 -2.97 4.28
N ALA A 141 -0.58 -2.19 5.32
CA ALA A 141 -0.92 -0.79 5.20
C ALA A 141 0.00 0.11 6.02
N VAL A 142 0.32 1.30 5.50
CA VAL A 142 1.05 2.36 6.22
C VAL A 142 0.17 3.61 6.26
N LEU A 143 -0.25 3.99 7.45
CA LEU A 143 -1.30 5.00 7.68
C LEU A 143 -0.77 6.12 8.55
N GLY A 144 -0.94 7.39 8.18
CA GLY A 144 -0.42 8.50 8.97
C GLY A 144 -0.51 9.86 8.29
N THR A 145 -0.58 10.95 9.06
CA THR A 145 -0.68 12.30 8.49
C THR A 145 0.56 12.73 7.71
N THR A 146 0.46 13.81 6.93
CA THR A 146 1.61 14.43 6.26
C THR A 146 2.70 14.79 7.28
N GLY A 147 3.97 14.49 6.97
CA GLY A 147 5.10 14.75 7.86
C GLY A 147 5.25 13.76 9.04
N SER A 148 4.42 12.73 9.14
CA SER A 148 4.62 11.63 10.13
C SER A 148 5.80 10.72 9.79
N GLY A 149 6.25 10.71 8.53
CA GLY A 149 7.36 9.89 8.04
C GLY A 149 6.94 8.67 7.22
N LYS A 150 5.70 8.61 6.72
CA LYS A 150 5.18 7.48 5.90
C LYS A 150 6.11 7.05 4.77
N SER A 151 6.45 7.96 3.86
CA SER A 151 7.26 7.64 2.67
C SER A 151 8.65 7.14 3.08
N CYS A 152 9.24 7.71 4.14
CA CYS A 152 10.49 7.21 4.71
C CYS A 152 10.34 5.82 5.32
N ALA A 153 9.26 5.55 6.06
CA ALA A 153 8.98 4.23 6.64
C ALA A 153 8.82 3.17 5.53
N VAL A 154 8.08 3.48 4.47
CA VAL A 154 7.92 2.62 3.29
C VAL A 154 9.26 2.38 2.62
N ALA A 155 10.02 3.44 2.32
CA ALA A 155 11.33 3.32 1.71
C ALA A 155 12.30 2.49 2.56
N LEU A 156 12.25 2.61 3.89
CA LEU A 156 13.04 1.80 4.81
C LEU A 156 12.62 0.33 4.79
N ILE A 157 11.32 0.04 4.88
CA ILE A 157 10.79 -1.34 4.81
C ILE A 157 11.22 -1.99 3.51
N LEU A 158 10.99 -1.34 2.38
CA LEU A 158 11.36 -1.84 1.05
C LEU A 158 12.89 -2.00 0.92
N SER A 159 13.67 -1.04 1.41
CA SER A 159 15.16 -1.14 1.38
C SER A 159 15.67 -2.30 2.23
N ALA A 160 15.06 -2.54 3.40
CA ALA A 160 15.42 -3.64 4.27
C ALA A 160 15.09 -4.99 3.62
N ILE A 161 13.93 -5.10 2.95
CA ILE A 161 13.56 -6.27 2.15
C ILE A 161 14.57 -6.48 1.02
N LEU A 162 14.90 -5.46 0.24
CA LEU A 162 15.82 -5.57 -0.90
C LEU A 162 17.26 -5.91 -0.50
N ALA A 163 17.67 -5.55 0.72
CA ALA A 163 18.99 -5.90 1.24
C ALA A 163 19.15 -7.41 1.47
N ASP A 164 18.08 -8.09 1.88
CA ASP A 164 18.07 -9.54 2.12
C ASP A 164 17.59 -10.33 0.87
N LEU A 165 16.70 -9.73 0.08
CA LEU A 165 16.03 -10.31 -1.08
C LEU A 165 16.26 -9.48 -2.35
N PRO A 166 17.47 -9.53 -2.96
CA PRO A 166 17.83 -8.71 -4.12
C PRO A 166 17.10 -9.09 -5.43
N GLN A 167 16.41 -10.23 -5.44
CA GLN A 167 15.58 -10.70 -6.56
C GLN A 167 14.08 -10.46 -6.32
N ALA A 168 13.72 -9.51 -5.45
CA ALA A 168 12.34 -9.13 -5.26
C ALA A 168 11.75 -8.48 -6.53
N HIS A 169 10.42 -8.51 -6.64
CA HIS A 169 9.67 -7.91 -7.74
C HIS A 169 8.68 -6.90 -7.15
N ILE A 170 9.02 -5.61 -7.19
CA ILE A 170 8.24 -4.56 -6.53
C ILE A 170 7.81 -3.53 -7.55
N VAL A 171 6.54 -3.14 -7.53
CA VAL A 171 5.97 -2.07 -8.36
C VAL A 171 5.42 -0.99 -7.45
N VAL A 172 5.96 0.23 -7.54
CA VAL A 172 5.51 1.40 -6.77
C VAL A 172 4.74 2.34 -7.68
N LEU A 173 3.51 2.64 -7.30
CA LEU A 173 2.69 3.68 -7.92
C LEU A 173 2.91 4.97 -7.14
N ASP A 174 3.62 5.93 -7.74
CA ASP A 174 4.16 7.11 -7.08
C ASP A 174 3.53 8.40 -7.68
N PRO A 175 2.41 8.90 -7.13
CA PRO A 175 1.73 10.09 -7.63
C PRO A 175 2.50 11.39 -7.38
N HIS A 176 3.51 11.39 -6.51
CA HIS A 176 4.25 12.58 -6.11
C HIS A 176 5.74 12.56 -6.50
N ASN A 177 6.24 11.47 -7.09
CA ASN A 177 7.66 11.25 -7.42
C ASN A 177 8.57 11.37 -6.18
N GLU A 178 8.15 10.73 -5.09
CA GLU A 178 8.91 10.71 -3.84
C GLU A 178 10.02 9.64 -3.87
N TYR A 179 9.79 8.48 -4.49
CA TYR A 179 10.61 7.29 -4.26
C TYR A 179 11.79 7.12 -5.22
N SER A 180 11.78 7.77 -6.39
CA SER A 180 12.85 7.61 -7.39
C SER A 180 14.25 7.86 -6.83
N ARG A 181 14.37 8.87 -5.95
CA ARG A 181 15.62 9.19 -5.22
C ARG A 181 16.04 8.08 -4.27
N ALA A 182 15.10 7.47 -3.56
CA ALA A 182 15.38 6.54 -2.46
C ALA A 182 16.08 5.26 -2.93
N PHE A 183 15.78 4.80 -4.15
CA PHE A 183 16.26 3.52 -4.68
C PHE A 183 17.33 3.64 -5.76
N GLY A 184 17.52 4.83 -6.36
CA GLY A 184 18.61 5.10 -7.29
C GLY A 184 18.76 4.04 -8.38
N GLN A 185 19.93 3.40 -8.45
CA GLN A 185 20.24 2.39 -9.47
C GLN A 185 19.46 1.08 -9.32
N LEU A 186 18.88 0.79 -8.15
CA LEU A 186 18.03 -0.38 -7.95
C LEU A 186 16.67 -0.23 -8.63
N ALA A 187 16.29 0.98 -9.02
CA ALA A 187 14.98 1.26 -9.60
C ALA A 187 14.99 1.40 -11.12
N GLU A 188 13.96 0.82 -11.74
CA GLU A 188 13.48 1.21 -13.06
C GLU A 188 12.44 2.31 -12.89
N VAL A 189 12.77 3.54 -13.28
CA VAL A 189 11.85 4.67 -13.19
C VAL A 189 11.08 4.81 -14.50
N VAL A 190 9.76 4.72 -14.42
CA VAL A 190 8.84 4.86 -15.54
C VAL A 190 8.06 6.17 -15.36
N ASP A 191 8.27 7.12 -16.25
CA ASP A 191 7.63 8.45 -16.22
C ASP A 191 6.79 8.68 -17.48
N VAL A 192 6.16 9.85 -17.59
CA VAL A 192 5.29 10.18 -18.74
C VAL A 192 6.02 10.15 -20.09
N ASP A 193 7.33 10.41 -20.11
CA ASP A 193 8.11 10.46 -21.35
C ASP A 193 8.48 9.05 -21.85
N ASN A 194 8.62 8.07 -20.94
CA ASN A 194 9.03 6.71 -21.27
C ASN A 194 7.96 5.62 -21.00
N LEU A 195 6.82 5.99 -20.41
CA LEU A 195 5.67 5.11 -20.21
C LEU A 195 5.07 4.76 -21.57
N ARG A 196 4.80 3.47 -21.77
CA ARG A 196 4.13 2.95 -22.98
C ARG A 196 3.09 1.96 -22.54
N LEU A 197 1.84 2.38 -22.54
CA LEU A 197 0.67 1.56 -22.20
C LEU A 197 -0.36 1.70 -23.31
N PRO A 198 -0.17 1.00 -24.45
CA PRO A 198 -1.02 1.14 -25.61
C PRO A 198 -2.51 0.98 -25.29
N LEU A 199 -3.37 1.73 -25.98
CA LEU A 199 -4.83 1.70 -25.78
C LEU A 199 -5.42 0.28 -25.77
N TRP A 200 -4.87 -0.64 -26.57
CA TRP A 200 -5.37 -2.01 -26.69
C TRP A 200 -5.17 -2.88 -25.44
N LEU A 201 -4.33 -2.44 -24.49
CA LEU A 201 -4.17 -3.08 -23.19
C LEU A 201 -5.36 -2.85 -22.27
N LEU A 202 -6.14 -1.79 -22.47
CA LEU A 202 -7.33 -1.54 -21.67
C LEU A 202 -8.28 -2.75 -21.79
N ASP A 203 -8.83 -3.15 -20.65
CA ASP A 203 -10.03 -3.99 -20.68
C ASP A 203 -11.25 -3.14 -21.09
N PHE A 204 -12.40 -3.79 -21.26
CA PHE A 204 -13.61 -3.10 -21.67
C PHE A 204 -14.07 -2.05 -20.65
N GLU A 205 -13.91 -2.31 -19.36
CA GLU A 205 -14.34 -1.41 -18.30
C GLU A 205 -13.48 -0.14 -18.26
N GLU A 206 -12.16 -0.31 -18.35
CA GLU A 206 -11.16 0.74 -18.49
C GLU A 206 -11.37 1.56 -19.78
N ALA A 207 -11.66 0.89 -20.90
CA ALA A 207 -11.96 1.55 -22.16
C ALA A 207 -13.24 2.39 -22.09
N VAL A 208 -14.31 1.89 -21.47
CA VAL A 208 -15.52 2.68 -21.18
C VAL A 208 -15.17 3.87 -20.29
N GLY A 209 -14.38 3.64 -19.25
CA GLY A 209 -13.88 4.67 -18.34
C GLY A 209 -13.14 5.81 -19.02
N VAL A 210 -12.41 5.55 -20.11
CA VAL A 210 -11.62 6.55 -20.84
C VAL A 210 -12.41 7.19 -21.99
N LEU A 211 -13.15 6.38 -22.75
CA LEU A 211 -13.73 6.76 -24.05
C LEU A 211 -15.21 7.14 -23.98
N VAL A 212 -15.98 6.62 -23.02
CA VAL A 212 -17.41 6.90 -22.90
C VAL A 212 -17.61 8.11 -21.98
N ARG A 213 -18.03 9.24 -22.57
CA ARG A 213 -18.28 10.50 -21.86
C ARG A 213 -19.41 11.30 -22.52
N GLY A 214 -20.09 12.11 -21.71
CA GLY A 214 -21.16 13.00 -22.14
C GLY A 214 -22.48 12.27 -22.46
N GLY A 215 -23.54 13.05 -22.70
CA GLY A 215 -24.89 12.52 -22.90
C GLY A 215 -25.54 12.00 -21.61
N ASN A 216 -26.76 11.51 -21.74
CA ASN A 216 -27.50 10.85 -20.67
C ASN A 216 -27.07 9.38 -20.49
N ALA A 217 -27.58 8.69 -19.47
CA ALA A 217 -27.22 7.31 -19.17
C ALA A 217 -27.48 6.34 -20.35
N GLN A 218 -28.58 6.54 -21.09
CA GLN A 218 -28.92 5.72 -22.25
C GLN A 218 -27.94 5.94 -23.42
N GLU A 219 -27.53 7.18 -23.66
CA GLU A 219 -26.50 7.50 -24.66
C GLU A 219 -25.13 6.91 -24.27
N GLN A 220 -24.78 6.91 -22.99
CA GLN A 220 -23.53 6.30 -22.51
C GLN A 220 -23.56 4.78 -22.65
N GLU A 221 -24.70 4.15 -22.37
CA GLU A 221 -24.90 2.72 -22.60
C GLU A 221 -24.79 2.35 -24.09
N ALA A 222 -25.41 3.15 -24.97
CA ALA A 222 -25.27 2.98 -26.41
C ALA A 222 -23.80 3.11 -26.86
N GLN A 223 -23.07 4.11 -26.37
CA GLN A 223 -21.63 4.26 -26.63
C GLN A 223 -20.85 3.02 -26.17
N ALA A 224 -21.13 2.50 -24.98
CA ALA A 224 -20.44 1.31 -24.46
C ALA A 224 -20.68 0.06 -25.34
N ILE A 225 -21.91 -0.14 -25.83
CA ILE A 225 -22.24 -1.26 -26.74
C ILE A 225 -21.48 -1.14 -28.07
N ILE A 226 -21.45 0.07 -28.65
CA ILE A 226 -20.73 0.34 -29.90
C ILE A 226 -19.23 0.08 -29.73
N LEU A 227 -18.66 0.59 -28.63
CA LEU A 227 -17.25 0.41 -28.31
C LEU A 227 -16.89 -1.07 -28.14
N LYS A 228 -17.75 -1.85 -27.47
CA LYS A 228 -17.57 -3.29 -27.27
C LYS A 228 -17.45 -4.05 -28.59
N ASP A 229 -18.37 -3.80 -29.53
CA ASP A 229 -18.35 -4.45 -30.84
C ASP A 229 -17.11 -4.05 -31.64
N ALA A 230 -16.78 -2.76 -31.66
CA ALA A 230 -15.63 -2.24 -32.38
C ALA A 230 -14.31 -2.83 -31.85
N MET A 231 -14.13 -2.91 -30.52
CA MET A 231 -12.96 -3.54 -29.89
C MET A 231 -12.87 -5.04 -30.22
N LEU A 232 -13.97 -5.77 -30.11
CA LEU A 232 -14.00 -7.21 -30.40
C LEU A 232 -13.63 -7.50 -31.86
N ARG A 233 -14.17 -6.72 -32.80
CA ARG A 233 -13.85 -6.83 -34.24
C ARG A 233 -12.38 -6.46 -34.52
N ALA A 234 -11.86 -5.44 -33.85
CA ALA A 234 -10.45 -5.04 -33.95
C ALA A 234 -9.49 -6.12 -33.48
N ARG A 235 -9.74 -6.73 -32.31
CA ARG A 235 -8.93 -7.84 -31.79
C ARG A 235 -9.00 -9.08 -32.68
N ARG A 236 -10.19 -9.43 -33.19
CA ARG A 236 -10.36 -10.58 -34.12
C ARG A 236 -9.63 -10.37 -35.45
N ARG A 237 -9.62 -9.13 -35.96
CA ARG A 237 -8.86 -8.77 -37.16
C ARG A 237 -7.36 -8.96 -36.96
N TYR A 238 -6.82 -8.55 -35.81
CA TYR A 238 -5.40 -8.73 -35.49
C TYR A 238 -5.04 -10.20 -35.31
N ALA A 239 -5.91 -10.98 -34.68
CA ALA A 239 -5.61 -12.37 -34.37
C ALA A 239 -5.33 -13.23 -35.62
N SER A 240 -5.89 -12.88 -36.79
CA SER A 240 -5.74 -13.53 -38.11
C SER A 240 -5.03 -14.89 -38.12
N GLU A 241 -5.66 -15.91 -37.48
CA GLU A 241 -5.24 -17.33 -37.33
C GLU A 241 -4.36 -17.72 -36.11
N MET A 242 -3.80 -16.78 -35.32
CA MET A 242 -3.02 -17.08 -34.10
C MET A 242 -3.84 -17.67 -32.96
N LEU A 243 -5.14 -17.34 -32.89
CA LEU A 243 -6.05 -17.80 -31.86
C LEU A 243 -7.39 -18.17 -32.49
N ALA A 244 -8.07 -19.17 -31.91
CA ALA A 244 -9.42 -19.54 -32.31
C ALA A 244 -10.38 -18.36 -32.06
N ALA A 245 -11.25 -18.06 -33.03
CA ALA A 245 -12.19 -16.94 -32.89
C ALA A 245 -13.11 -17.05 -31.65
N SER A 246 -13.36 -18.27 -31.17
CA SER A 246 -14.15 -18.57 -29.98
C SER A 246 -13.46 -18.21 -28.66
N SER A 247 -12.13 -18.12 -28.61
CA SER A 247 -11.39 -17.74 -27.41
C SER A 247 -11.16 -16.24 -27.27
N ILE A 248 -11.51 -15.45 -28.30
CA ILE A 248 -11.31 -14.00 -28.32
C ILE A 248 -12.53 -13.30 -27.73
N THR A 249 -12.32 -12.62 -26.61
CA THR A 249 -13.28 -11.74 -25.94
C THR A 249 -12.88 -10.28 -26.13
N VAL A 250 -13.70 -9.37 -25.60
CA VAL A 250 -13.37 -7.92 -25.60
C VAL A 250 -12.16 -7.59 -24.71
N ASP A 251 -11.83 -8.47 -23.75
CA ASP A 251 -10.76 -8.28 -22.77
C ASP A 251 -9.51 -9.11 -23.06
N THR A 252 -9.52 -9.97 -24.09
CA THR A 252 -8.30 -10.68 -24.53
C THR A 252 -7.23 -9.65 -24.92
N PRO A 253 -6.01 -9.66 -24.33
CA PRO A 253 -5.02 -8.60 -24.51
C PRO A 253 -4.29 -8.68 -25.86
N LEU A 254 -5.06 -8.56 -26.95
CA LEU A 254 -4.56 -8.56 -28.32
C LEU A 254 -4.40 -7.13 -28.85
N PRO A 255 -3.29 -6.83 -29.53
CA PRO A 255 -3.08 -5.55 -30.17
C PRO A 255 -4.17 -5.18 -31.17
N TYR A 256 -4.49 -3.89 -31.23
CA TYR A 256 -5.25 -3.31 -32.33
C TYR A 256 -4.89 -1.83 -32.50
N GLY A 257 -5.02 -1.33 -33.72
CA GLY A 257 -4.78 0.08 -34.03
C GLY A 257 -6.01 0.94 -33.77
N VAL A 258 -5.80 2.22 -33.42
CA VAL A 258 -6.88 3.21 -33.31
C VAL A 258 -7.64 3.35 -34.63
N SER A 259 -6.93 3.26 -35.77
CA SER A 259 -7.53 3.30 -37.10
C SER A 259 -8.52 2.17 -37.35
N ASP A 260 -8.27 0.97 -36.81
CA ASP A 260 -9.22 -0.14 -36.90
C ASP A 260 -10.46 0.12 -36.05
N LEU A 261 -10.27 0.66 -34.85
CA LEU A 261 -11.38 1.03 -33.96
C LEU A 261 -12.28 2.09 -34.62
N LEU A 262 -11.68 3.16 -35.16
CA LEU A 262 -12.38 4.21 -35.91
C LEU A 262 -13.12 3.63 -37.12
N ARG A 263 -12.44 2.81 -37.93
CA ARG A 263 -13.06 2.17 -39.10
C ARG A 263 -14.29 1.34 -38.73
N PHE A 264 -14.21 0.55 -37.65
CA PHE A 264 -15.35 -0.26 -37.23
C PHE A 264 -16.50 0.56 -36.63
N ILE A 265 -16.21 1.67 -35.96
CA ILE A 265 -17.23 2.65 -35.51
C ILE A 265 -17.92 3.28 -36.73
N ASP A 266 -17.15 3.73 -37.73
CA ASP A 266 -17.68 4.38 -38.94
C ASP A 266 -18.51 3.41 -39.80
N GLU A 267 -18.05 2.15 -39.95
CA GLU A 267 -18.81 1.11 -40.65
C GLU A 267 -20.15 0.79 -39.97
N ALA A 268 -20.18 0.80 -38.64
CA ALA A 268 -21.42 0.57 -37.89
C ALA A 268 -22.36 1.79 -38.00
N MET A 269 -21.82 3.01 -37.93
CA MET A 269 -22.58 4.24 -38.12
C MET A 269 -23.19 4.34 -39.53
N GLY A 270 -22.47 3.92 -40.57
CA GLY A 270 -22.94 3.95 -41.95
C GLY A 270 -24.08 2.98 -42.28
N ARG A 271 -24.41 2.06 -41.38
CA ARG A 271 -25.55 1.12 -41.50
C ARG A 271 -26.82 1.61 -40.81
N LEU A 272 -26.80 2.81 -40.22
CA LEU A 272 -27.95 3.37 -39.52
C LEU A 272 -28.98 3.93 -40.51
N ASP A 273 -30.24 3.58 -40.30
CA ASP A 273 -31.36 4.09 -41.10
C ASP A 273 -31.79 5.51 -40.67
N ASN A 274 -31.56 5.90 -39.41
CA ASN A 274 -31.97 7.19 -38.84
C ASN A 274 -30.76 8.04 -38.40
N PRO A 275 -30.62 9.29 -38.89
CA PRO A 275 -29.57 10.23 -38.49
C PRO A 275 -29.49 10.50 -36.97
N ASP A 276 -30.60 10.50 -36.24
CA ASP A 276 -30.61 10.79 -34.80
C ASP A 276 -29.89 9.71 -33.97
N SER A 277 -29.77 8.49 -34.51
CA SER A 277 -29.06 7.37 -33.89
C SER A 277 -27.53 7.48 -34.01
N SER A 278 -27.01 8.46 -34.76
CA SER A 278 -25.57 8.62 -35.01
C SER A 278 -24.80 9.32 -33.89
N ALA A 279 -25.49 10.05 -33.00
CA ALA A 279 -24.84 10.87 -31.97
C ALA A 279 -23.87 10.08 -31.05
N PRO A 280 -24.18 8.86 -30.56
CA PRO A 280 -23.24 8.05 -29.79
C PRO A 280 -21.94 7.72 -30.55
N TYR A 281 -22.04 7.42 -31.84
CA TYR A 281 -20.88 7.10 -32.70
C TYR A 281 -19.98 8.33 -32.88
N LEU A 282 -20.58 9.48 -33.19
CA LEU A 282 -19.86 10.75 -33.36
C LEU A 282 -19.14 11.18 -32.08
N ARG A 283 -19.77 10.99 -30.90
CA ARG A 283 -19.15 11.29 -29.60
C ARG A 283 -17.92 10.40 -29.34
N LEU A 284 -18.05 9.09 -29.52
CA LEU A 284 -16.92 8.15 -29.37
C LEU A 284 -15.77 8.50 -30.32
N ARG A 285 -16.10 8.74 -31.60
CA ARG A 285 -15.13 9.11 -32.64
C ARG A 285 -14.38 10.39 -32.24
N THR A 286 -15.11 11.44 -31.88
CA THR A 286 -14.55 12.73 -31.48
C THR A 286 -13.68 12.59 -30.22
N ARG A 287 -14.12 11.79 -29.24
CA ARG A 287 -13.36 11.55 -28.02
C ARG A 287 -12.06 10.81 -28.31
N LEU A 288 -12.10 9.75 -29.11
CA LEU A 288 -10.93 8.95 -29.48
C LEU A 288 -9.90 9.78 -30.26
N GLU A 289 -10.34 10.62 -31.21
CA GLU A 289 -9.47 11.56 -31.94
C GLU A 289 -8.87 12.60 -31.00
N SER A 290 -9.69 13.22 -30.14
CA SER A 290 -9.24 14.21 -29.16
C SER A 290 -8.18 13.66 -28.21
N LEU A 291 -8.32 12.41 -27.76
CA LEU A 291 -7.34 11.77 -26.89
C LEU A 291 -6.05 11.44 -27.65
N ARG A 292 -6.15 10.97 -28.89
CA ARG A 292 -4.99 10.67 -29.74
C ARG A 292 -4.13 11.91 -29.99
N ASP A 293 -4.77 13.07 -30.14
CA ASP A 293 -4.10 14.32 -30.46
C ASP A 293 -3.61 15.08 -29.21
N ASP A 294 -4.04 14.69 -28.00
CA ASP A 294 -3.58 15.25 -26.73
C ASP A 294 -2.25 14.63 -26.29
N ARG A 295 -1.21 15.47 -26.20
CA ARG A 295 0.16 15.06 -25.81
C ARG A 295 0.21 14.38 -24.44
N ARG A 296 -0.71 14.68 -23.51
CA ARG A 296 -0.75 14.06 -22.18
C ARG A 296 -1.13 12.57 -22.24
N TYR A 297 -1.76 12.13 -23.32
CA TYR A 297 -2.14 10.74 -23.57
C TYR A 297 -1.17 10.03 -24.53
N ALA A 298 -0.05 10.68 -24.91
CA ALA A 298 0.89 10.13 -25.89
C ALA A 298 1.40 8.72 -25.52
N PHE A 299 1.50 8.42 -24.22
CA PHE A 299 1.89 7.11 -23.71
C PHE A 299 0.91 5.96 -24.10
N MET A 300 -0.36 6.28 -24.41
CA MET A 300 -1.37 5.32 -24.88
C MET A 300 -1.40 5.13 -26.39
N PHE A 301 -0.82 6.08 -27.13
CA PHE A 301 -0.89 6.19 -28.59
C PHE A 301 0.50 6.16 -29.24
N SER A 302 1.48 5.55 -28.58
CA SER A 302 2.89 5.54 -29.02
C SER A 302 3.10 4.82 -30.36
N ASP A 303 2.26 3.84 -30.71
CA ASP A 303 2.35 3.07 -31.94
C ASP A 303 1.44 3.66 -33.04
N ARG A 304 1.89 4.76 -33.66
CA ARG A 304 1.09 5.52 -34.65
C ARG A 304 0.87 4.81 -36.00
N LEU A 305 1.72 3.83 -36.35
CA LEU A 305 1.74 3.23 -37.69
C LEU A 305 1.17 1.82 -37.73
N PHE A 306 1.59 0.94 -36.82
CA PHE A 306 1.13 -0.45 -36.76
C PHE A 306 1.08 -0.92 -35.31
N ALA A 307 -0.04 -1.53 -34.92
CA ALA A 307 -0.15 -2.17 -33.60
C ALA A 307 0.81 -3.36 -33.54
N ARG A 308 1.76 -3.32 -32.62
CA ARG A 308 2.69 -4.42 -32.34
C ARG A 308 2.30 -5.08 -31.03
N ASP A 309 2.55 -6.38 -30.93
CA ASP A 309 2.47 -7.06 -29.65
C ASP A 309 3.71 -6.72 -28.81
N THR A 310 3.49 -5.87 -27.82
CA THR A 310 4.51 -5.45 -26.85
C THR A 310 4.18 -5.95 -25.44
N LEU A 311 3.22 -6.86 -25.28
CA LEU A 311 2.74 -7.29 -23.96
C LEU A 311 3.88 -7.86 -23.11
N ALA A 312 4.68 -8.76 -23.68
CA ALA A 312 5.81 -9.37 -22.98
C ALA A 312 6.84 -8.34 -22.52
N GLN A 313 7.14 -7.33 -23.34
CA GLN A 313 8.09 -6.26 -23.00
C GLN A 313 7.55 -5.36 -21.87
N ILE A 314 6.25 -5.03 -21.93
CA ILE A 314 5.58 -4.20 -20.94
C ILE A 314 5.52 -4.94 -19.60
N VAL A 315 5.05 -6.19 -19.59
CA VAL A 315 4.97 -7.00 -18.36
C VAL A 315 6.36 -7.26 -17.78
N SER A 316 7.35 -7.59 -18.61
CA SER A 316 8.75 -7.78 -18.20
C SER A 316 9.30 -6.53 -17.51
N ARG A 317 9.12 -5.35 -18.11
CA ARG A 317 9.59 -4.08 -17.56
C ARG A 317 8.84 -3.68 -16.29
N LEU A 318 7.51 -3.85 -16.26
CA LEU A 318 6.69 -3.47 -15.12
C LEU A 318 6.96 -4.37 -13.91
N LEU A 319 6.90 -5.69 -14.09
CA LEU A 319 7.04 -6.68 -13.01
C LEU A 319 8.49 -7.09 -12.74
N ARG A 320 9.47 -6.53 -13.48
CA ARG A 320 10.90 -6.85 -13.38
C ARG A 320 11.19 -8.34 -13.59
N ILE A 321 10.65 -8.92 -14.67
CA ILE A 321 10.85 -10.34 -15.01
C ILE A 321 11.63 -10.42 -16.34
N PRO A 322 12.94 -10.73 -16.33
CA PRO A 322 13.82 -10.93 -15.17
C PRO A 322 14.20 -9.61 -14.46
N VAL A 323 14.77 -9.72 -13.26
CA VAL A 323 15.10 -8.56 -12.39
C VAL A 323 16.20 -7.68 -12.98
N GLU A 324 17.22 -8.28 -13.60
CA GLU A 324 18.35 -7.58 -14.23
C GLU A 324 19.01 -6.50 -13.35
N GLY A 325 19.16 -6.79 -12.05
CA GLY A 325 19.77 -5.88 -11.08
C GLY A 325 18.88 -4.71 -10.64
N LYS A 326 17.65 -4.59 -11.15
CA LYS A 326 16.67 -3.60 -10.71
C LYS A 326 15.40 -4.28 -10.17
N PRO A 327 15.32 -4.58 -8.86
CA PRO A 327 14.17 -5.30 -8.28
C PRO A 327 12.90 -4.45 -8.13
N ILE A 328 12.98 -3.13 -8.33
CA ILE A 328 11.86 -2.21 -8.13
C ILE A 328 11.56 -1.39 -9.38
N THR A 329 10.29 -1.35 -9.77
CA THR A 329 9.76 -0.42 -10.77
C THR A 329 9.04 0.70 -10.04
N ILE A 330 9.35 1.96 -10.36
CA ILE A 330 8.67 3.13 -9.82
C ILE A 330 7.94 3.83 -10.96
N ILE A 331 6.62 3.85 -10.88
CA ILE A 331 5.75 4.52 -11.84
C ILE A 331 5.49 5.95 -11.34
N ASP A 332 6.18 6.93 -11.89
CA ASP A 332 5.96 8.35 -11.63
C ASP A 332 4.66 8.81 -12.32
N LEU A 333 3.59 8.96 -11.54
CA LEU A 333 2.30 9.43 -12.01
C LEU A 333 2.13 10.95 -11.85
N SER A 334 3.14 11.67 -11.32
CA SER A 334 3.03 13.11 -11.01
C SER A 334 2.91 14.02 -12.24
N GLY A 335 3.25 13.51 -13.43
CA GLY A 335 3.04 14.19 -14.71
C GLY A 335 1.75 13.77 -15.44
N ILE A 336 1.03 12.76 -14.94
CA ILE A 336 -0.18 12.23 -15.58
C ILE A 336 -1.42 12.91 -14.98
N PRO A 337 -2.36 13.40 -15.82
CA PRO A 337 -3.65 13.90 -15.35
C PRO A 337 -4.37 12.91 -14.42
N SER A 338 -4.97 13.41 -13.34
CA SER A 338 -5.60 12.58 -12.30
C SER A 338 -6.63 11.59 -12.84
N GLU A 339 -7.47 12.01 -13.79
CA GLU A 339 -8.49 11.16 -14.43
C GLU A 339 -7.90 9.92 -15.13
N ILE A 340 -6.66 10.03 -15.61
CA ILE A 340 -5.96 8.97 -16.34
C ILE A 340 -5.08 8.15 -15.40
N ALA A 341 -4.49 8.79 -14.39
CA ALA A 341 -3.66 8.13 -13.40
C ALA A 341 -4.41 6.93 -12.78
N ASP A 342 -5.70 7.08 -12.47
CA ASP A 342 -6.53 6.00 -11.93
C ASP A 342 -6.66 4.83 -12.92
N VAL A 343 -6.81 5.10 -14.22
CA VAL A 343 -6.87 4.08 -15.28
C VAL A 343 -5.52 3.36 -15.42
N VAL A 344 -4.41 4.09 -15.35
CA VAL A 344 -3.06 3.52 -15.36
C VAL A 344 -2.87 2.59 -14.17
N VAL A 345 -3.30 3.00 -12.97
CA VAL A 345 -3.26 2.17 -11.76
C VAL A 345 -4.13 0.92 -11.92
N SER A 346 -5.34 1.06 -12.46
CA SER A 346 -6.22 -0.09 -12.77
C SER A 346 -5.53 -1.07 -13.70
N MET A 347 -4.99 -0.58 -14.82
CA MET A 347 -4.36 -1.40 -15.83
C MET A 347 -3.14 -2.12 -15.27
N ILE A 348 -2.26 -1.42 -14.54
CA ILE A 348 -1.06 -2.03 -13.94
C ILE A 348 -1.44 -3.10 -12.92
N GLY A 349 -2.38 -2.80 -12.01
CA GLY A 349 -2.85 -3.76 -11.01
C GLY A 349 -3.49 -4.99 -11.66
N ARG A 350 -4.37 -4.78 -12.64
CA ARG A 350 -5.02 -5.86 -13.40
C ARG A 350 -4.01 -6.69 -14.18
N LEU A 351 -3.05 -6.06 -14.88
CA LEU A 351 -2.01 -6.79 -15.62
C LEU A 351 -1.14 -7.62 -14.67
N ALA A 352 -0.74 -7.08 -13.52
CA ALA A 352 0.01 -7.84 -12.51
C ALA A 352 -0.78 -9.06 -12.01
N PHE A 353 -2.07 -8.89 -11.72
CA PHE A 353 -2.94 -9.96 -11.26
C PHE A 353 -3.20 -11.01 -12.34
N ASP A 354 -3.68 -10.59 -13.52
CA ASP A 354 -4.08 -11.49 -14.59
C ASP A 354 -2.87 -12.25 -15.16
N PHE A 355 -1.71 -11.60 -15.30
CA PHE A 355 -0.48 -12.31 -15.71
C PHE A 355 -0.10 -13.39 -14.69
N SER A 356 -0.19 -13.10 -13.40
CA SER A 356 0.06 -14.09 -12.33
C SER A 356 -0.97 -15.21 -12.32
N LEU A 357 -2.25 -14.90 -12.57
CA LEU A 357 -3.36 -15.85 -12.63
C LEU A 357 -3.18 -16.88 -13.75
N TRP A 358 -2.72 -16.43 -14.92
CA TRP A 358 -2.55 -17.28 -16.11
C TRP A 358 -1.17 -17.96 -16.19
N SER A 359 -0.24 -17.61 -15.30
CA SER A 359 1.11 -18.19 -15.27
C SER A 359 1.18 -19.48 -14.45
N GLU A 360 2.18 -20.31 -14.76
CA GLU A 360 2.51 -21.49 -13.94
C GLU A 360 2.96 -21.04 -12.53
N ARG A 361 2.25 -21.53 -11.51
CA ARG A 361 2.41 -21.06 -10.13
C ARG A 361 3.83 -21.30 -9.58
N GLU A 362 4.49 -22.40 -9.95
CA GLU A 362 5.86 -22.67 -9.48
C GLU A 362 6.92 -21.75 -10.12
N ARG A 363 6.60 -21.11 -11.25
CA ARG A 363 7.54 -20.27 -12.00
C ARG A 363 7.27 -18.77 -11.85
N MET A 364 6.07 -18.39 -11.44
CA MET A 364 5.69 -17.00 -11.23
C MET A 364 6.30 -16.47 -9.93
N PRO A 365 7.23 -15.49 -9.97
CA PRO A 365 7.76 -14.90 -8.76
C PRO A 365 6.68 -14.04 -8.06
N PRO A 366 6.69 -13.96 -6.72
CA PRO A 366 5.80 -13.07 -6.00
C PRO A 366 6.06 -11.60 -6.33
N VAL A 367 5.01 -10.83 -6.57
CA VAL A 367 5.05 -9.40 -6.89
C VAL A 367 4.40 -8.60 -5.77
N LEU A 368 5.06 -7.53 -5.31
CA LEU A 368 4.49 -6.55 -4.40
C LEU A 368 4.05 -5.30 -5.18
N LEU A 369 2.75 -5.00 -5.16
CA LEU A 369 2.20 -3.74 -5.65
C LEU A 369 2.05 -2.74 -4.50
N VAL A 370 2.74 -1.61 -4.59
CA VAL A 370 2.74 -0.53 -3.60
C VAL A 370 1.91 0.63 -4.13
N CYS A 371 0.78 0.91 -3.47
CA CYS A 371 -0.15 1.96 -3.83
C CYS A 371 -0.02 3.12 -2.84
N GLU A 372 0.67 4.17 -3.24
CA GLU A 372 0.71 5.45 -2.52
C GLU A 372 -0.59 6.24 -2.78
N GLU A 373 -1.00 7.13 -1.87
CA GLU A 373 -2.33 7.78 -1.89
C GLU A 373 -3.51 6.81 -2.12
N ALA A 374 -3.48 5.62 -1.48
CA ALA A 374 -4.40 4.51 -1.76
C ALA A 374 -5.90 4.87 -1.66
N HIS A 375 -6.27 5.89 -0.88
CA HIS A 375 -7.65 6.37 -0.77
C HIS A 375 -8.19 6.91 -2.11
N ARG A 376 -7.32 7.37 -3.02
CA ARG A 376 -7.70 7.81 -4.37
C ARG A 376 -8.16 6.63 -5.23
N TYR A 377 -7.48 5.49 -5.09
CA TYR A 377 -7.69 4.31 -5.92
C TYR A 377 -8.75 3.36 -5.37
N VAL A 378 -8.89 3.30 -4.05
CA VAL A 378 -9.85 2.43 -3.36
C VAL A 378 -10.61 3.22 -2.28
N PRO A 379 -11.42 4.22 -2.68
CA PRO A 379 -12.11 5.08 -1.74
C PRO A 379 -13.20 4.32 -0.96
N ALA A 380 -13.55 4.85 0.21
CA ALA A 380 -14.64 4.33 1.05
C ALA A 380 -16.01 4.44 0.37
N ALA A 381 -16.21 5.51 -0.42
CA ALA A 381 -17.44 5.75 -1.16
C ALA A 381 -17.32 5.22 -2.60
N ALA A 382 -18.23 4.32 -2.99
CA ALA A 382 -18.18 3.65 -4.30
C ALA A 382 -18.42 4.56 -5.52
N ASN A 383 -18.92 5.79 -5.29
CA ASN A 383 -19.14 6.80 -6.33
C ASN A 383 -17.95 7.77 -6.50
N VAL A 384 -16.91 7.64 -5.68
CA VAL A 384 -15.69 8.44 -5.75
C VAL A 384 -14.62 7.61 -6.48
N GLY A 385 -13.78 8.28 -7.27
CA GLY A 385 -12.69 7.64 -8.02
C GLY A 385 -13.16 6.78 -9.19
N PHE A 386 -12.22 6.01 -9.74
CA PHE A 386 -12.48 5.11 -10.86
C PHE A 386 -12.86 3.70 -10.38
N ALA A 387 -14.10 3.29 -10.64
CA ALA A 387 -14.65 2.03 -10.13
C ALA A 387 -13.85 0.78 -10.54
N ALA A 388 -13.26 0.78 -11.74
CA ALA A 388 -12.42 -0.31 -12.23
C ALA A 388 -11.16 -0.47 -11.35
N THR A 389 -10.52 0.65 -11.01
CA THR A 389 -9.36 0.67 -10.11
C THR A 389 -9.71 0.08 -8.74
N ALA A 390 -10.81 0.55 -8.15
CA ALA A 390 -11.25 0.07 -6.84
C ALA A 390 -11.54 -1.45 -6.88
N ARG A 391 -12.17 -1.94 -7.95
CA ARG A 391 -12.40 -3.38 -8.17
C ARG A 391 -11.09 -4.15 -8.33
N ALA A 392 -10.16 -3.69 -9.16
CA ALA A 392 -8.88 -4.34 -9.42
C ALA A 392 -8.05 -4.47 -8.13
N ILE A 393 -7.86 -3.38 -7.40
CA ILE A 393 -7.10 -3.39 -6.15
C ILE A 393 -7.80 -4.22 -5.06
N THR A 394 -9.13 -4.15 -4.95
CA THR A 394 -9.89 -4.98 -3.98
C THR A 394 -9.79 -6.47 -4.34
N ARG A 395 -9.79 -6.83 -5.62
CA ARG A 395 -9.57 -8.21 -6.08
C ARG A 395 -8.18 -8.70 -5.68
N ILE A 396 -7.13 -7.89 -5.89
CA ILE A 396 -5.77 -8.21 -5.43
C ILE A 396 -5.77 -8.40 -3.91
N ALA A 397 -6.37 -7.49 -3.16
CA ALA A 397 -6.41 -7.58 -1.70
C ALA A 397 -7.04 -8.89 -1.20
N ARG A 398 -8.11 -9.38 -1.87
CA ARG A 398 -8.85 -10.60 -1.47
C ARG A 398 -8.24 -11.90 -2.00
N GLU A 399 -7.71 -11.89 -3.22
CA GLU A 399 -7.34 -13.10 -3.96
C GLU A 399 -5.85 -13.17 -4.32
N GLY A 400 -5.14 -12.04 -4.31
CA GLY A 400 -3.76 -11.91 -4.77
C GLY A 400 -2.79 -12.85 -4.08
N ARG A 401 -2.98 -13.09 -2.77
CA ARG A 401 -2.21 -14.08 -1.99
C ARG A 401 -2.13 -15.46 -2.65
N LYS A 402 -3.21 -15.93 -3.29
CA LYS A 402 -3.23 -17.25 -3.94
C LYS A 402 -2.30 -17.32 -5.15
N TYR A 403 -2.13 -16.18 -5.83
CA TYR A 403 -1.41 -16.03 -7.09
C TYR A 403 -0.06 -15.32 -6.93
N GLY A 404 0.39 -15.06 -5.70
CA GLY A 404 1.67 -14.40 -5.45
C GLY A 404 1.65 -12.89 -5.69
N VAL A 405 0.50 -12.23 -5.69
CA VAL A 405 0.40 -10.76 -5.80
C VAL A 405 0.04 -10.19 -4.44
N ALA A 406 1.00 -9.49 -3.83
CA ALA A 406 0.86 -8.79 -2.56
C ALA A 406 0.54 -7.30 -2.79
N LEU A 407 -0.10 -6.69 -1.80
CA LEU A 407 -0.49 -5.29 -1.83
C LEU A 407 0.07 -4.53 -0.61
N ALA A 408 0.60 -3.34 -0.86
CA ALA A 408 0.90 -2.36 0.17
C ALA A 408 0.04 -1.11 -0.04
N LEU A 409 -0.80 -0.75 0.93
CA LEU A 409 -1.68 0.42 0.88
C LEU A 409 -1.14 1.55 1.74
N ILE A 410 -0.82 2.69 1.14
CA ILE A 410 -0.26 3.84 1.86
C ILE A 410 -1.21 5.02 1.72
N THR A 411 -1.62 5.61 2.84
CA THR A 411 -2.51 6.78 2.82
C THR A 411 -2.37 7.64 4.07
N GLN A 412 -2.59 8.93 3.89
CA GLN A 412 -2.71 9.94 4.92
C GLN A 412 -4.15 10.20 5.38
N MET A 413 -5.13 9.70 4.64
CA MET A 413 -6.56 9.80 4.93
C MET A 413 -7.15 8.39 5.08
N PRO A 414 -6.88 7.69 6.19
CA PRO A 414 -7.38 6.33 6.38
C PRO A 414 -8.92 6.28 6.40
N SER A 415 -9.61 7.29 6.92
CA SER A 415 -11.09 7.33 6.90
C SER A 415 -11.71 7.43 5.50
N GLU A 416 -10.93 7.83 4.49
CA GLU A 416 -11.36 7.85 3.09
C GLU A 416 -11.03 6.55 2.34
N LEU A 417 -10.30 5.62 2.97
CA LEU A 417 -9.95 4.33 2.39
C LEU A 417 -11.07 3.30 2.60
N SER A 418 -11.30 2.44 1.61
CA SER A 418 -12.24 1.32 1.72
C SER A 418 -11.96 0.44 2.95
N PRO A 419 -12.92 0.29 3.88
CA PRO A 419 -12.80 -0.62 5.01
C PRO A 419 -12.57 -2.07 4.56
N LEU A 420 -13.16 -2.45 3.41
CA LEU A 420 -12.98 -3.78 2.85
C LEU A 420 -11.53 -4.00 2.45
N ALA A 421 -10.90 -3.06 1.74
CA ALA A 421 -9.50 -3.17 1.35
C ALA A 421 -8.55 -3.17 2.56
N LEU A 422 -8.79 -2.27 3.53
CA LEU A 422 -7.98 -2.22 4.74
C LEU A 422 -8.10 -3.49 5.59
N SER A 423 -9.30 -4.08 5.69
CA SER A 423 -9.51 -5.35 6.43
C SER A 423 -8.74 -6.54 5.84
N GLN A 424 -8.33 -6.46 4.57
CA GLN A 424 -7.49 -7.46 3.91
C GLN A 424 -5.99 -7.21 4.10
N CYS A 425 -5.60 -6.15 4.81
CA CYS A 425 -4.23 -5.91 5.22
C CYS A 425 -3.97 -6.62 6.55
N GLY A 426 -3.26 -7.75 6.49
CA GLY A 426 -2.89 -8.54 7.65
C GLY A 426 -1.89 -7.84 8.57
N THR A 427 -1.20 -6.81 8.08
CA THR A 427 -0.31 -5.96 8.89
C THR A 427 -0.61 -4.48 8.67
N VAL A 428 -0.60 -3.68 9.72
CA VAL A 428 -0.80 -2.24 9.64
C VAL A 428 0.24 -1.52 10.48
N PHE A 429 0.82 -0.48 9.90
CA PHE A 429 1.70 0.49 10.55
C PHE A 429 0.92 1.80 10.71
N ALA A 430 0.40 2.02 11.92
CA ALA A 430 -0.31 3.25 12.25
C ALA A 430 0.67 4.27 12.83
N MET A 431 1.00 5.27 12.03
CA MET A 431 1.83 6.42 12.43
C MET A 431 0.94 7.54 12.99
N ARG A 432 1.54 8.70 13.32
CA ARG A 432 0.80 9.85 13.88
C ARG A 432 -0.46 10.17 13.07
N LEU A 433 -1.62 10.19 13.75
CA LEU A 433 -2.92 10.58 13.21
C LEU A 433 -3.56 11.63 14.10
N GLY A 434 -3.75 12.85 13.58
CA GLY A 434 -4.31 13.97 14.33
C GLY A 434 -5.83 14.09 14.24
N HIS A 435 -6.42 13.68 13.12
CA HIS A 435 -7.85 13.91 12.86
C HIS A 435 -8.73 12.87 13.57
N TYR A 436 -9.83 13.34 14.17
CA TYR A 436 -10.72 12.49 14.97
C TYR A 436 -11.42 11.39 14.16
N LEU A 437 -11.83 11.69 12.91
CA LEU A 437 -12.46 10.67 12.06
C LEU A 437 -11.49 9.54 11.71
N ASP A 438 -10.21 9.86 11.47
CA ASP A 438 -9.19 8.84 11.20
C ASP A 438 -8.92 7.97 12.43
N GLN A 439 -8.80 8.58 13.61
CA GLN A 439 -8.61 7.83 14.86
C GLN A 439 -9.79 6.89 15.14
N ARG A 440 -11.03 7.37 14.97
CA ARG A 440 -12.22 6.53 15.13
C ARG A 440 -12.25 5.40 14.11
N PHE A 441 -12.01 5.72 12.85
CA PHE A 441 -11.99 4.73 11.78
C PHE A 441 -10.99 3.61 12.11
N MET A 442 -9.78 3.97 12.53
CA MET A 442 -8.76 3.01 12.99
C MET A 442 -9.23 2.17 14.18
N ALA A 443 -9.82 2.79 15.20
CA ALA A 443 -10.34 2.07 16.37
C ALA A 443 -11.46 1.07 16.03
N THR A 444 -12.21 1.32 14.95
CA THR A 444 -13.31 0.45 14.48
C THR A 444 -12.88 -0.58 13.44
N ALA A 445 -11.94 -0.24 12.56
CA ALA A 445 -11.52 -1.08 11.44
C ALA A 445 -10.52 -2.17 11.87
N LEU A 446 -9.91 -2.03 13.05
CA LEU A 446 -8.79 -2.85 13.50
C LEU A 446 -9.14 -3.73 14.71
N PRO A 447 -8.43 -4.85 14.92
CA PRO A 447 -8.69 -5.75 16.05
C PRO A 447 -8.49 -5.10 17.43
N ASP A 448 -9.25 -5.58 18.42
CA ASP A 448 -9.29 -5.05 19.79
C ASP A 448 -7.91 -4.96 20.46
N ALA A 449 -7.00 -5.90 20.17
CA ALA A 449 -5.65 -5.98 20.75
C ALA A 449 -4.76 -4.74 20.46
N ALA A 450 -5.10 -3.91 19.47
CA ALA A 450 -4.35 -2.69 19.17
C ALA A 450 -4.98 -1.43 19.79
N ARG A 451 -6.24 -1.48 20.26
CA ARG A 451 -7.00 -0.28 20.65
C ARG A 451 -6.33 0.54 21.75
N GLY A 452 -5.72 -0.10 22.74
CA GLY A 452 -4.99 0.58 23.81
C GLY A 452 -3.81 1.40 23.29
N MET A 453 -3.06 0.85 22.33
CA MET A 453 -1.93 1.55 21.69
C MET A 453 -2.38 2.64 20.72
N LEU A 454 -3.54 2.47 20.05
CA LEU A 454 -4.05 3.47 19.11
C LEU A 454 -4.41 4.80 19.79
N ALA A 455 -4.63 4.82 21.11
CA ALA A 455 -4.86 6.05 21.86
C ALA A 455 -3.67 7.02 21.84
N THR A 456 -2.45 6.54 21.55
CA THR A 456 -1.24 7.38 21.51
C THR A 456 -1.01 8.04 20.15
N LEU A 457 -1.75 7.67 19.10
CA LEU A 457 -1.54 8.16 17.73
C LEU A 457 -1.42 9.69 17.62
N PRO A 458 -2.21 10.52 18.34
CA PRO A 458 -2.12 11.98 18.20
C PRO A 458 -0.81 12.58 18.73
N SER A 459 -0.17 11.94 19.71
CA SER A 459 1.02 12.47 20.41
C SER A 459 2.34 11.89 19.90
N MET A 460 2.29 10.94 18.96
CA MET A 460 3.48 10.27 18.43
C MET A 460 4.40 11.23 17.66
N ARG A 461 5.72 11.01 17.77
CA ARG A 461 6.71 11.77 17.01
C ARG A 461 6.80 11.27 15.57
N THR A 462 7.49 12.03 14.74
CA THR A 462 7.84 11.59 13.38
C THR A 462 8.72 10.34 13.47
N GLN A 463 8.57 9.40 12.53
CA GLN A 463 9.20 8.07 12.50
C GLN A 463 8.66 7.04 13.51
N GLU A 464 7.69 7.39 14.35
CA GLU A 464 7.06 6.42 15.24
C GLU A 464 5.85 5.76 14.57
N ALA A 465 5.64 4.47 14.84
CA ALA A 465 4.47 3.72 14.39
C ALA A 465 4.02 2.69 15.45
N ILE A 466 2.72 2.45 15.52
CA ILE A 466 2.16 1.26 16.13
C ILE A 466 2.05 0.22 15.02
N ALA A 467 2.89 -0.81 15.09
CA ALA A 467 2.87 -1.94 14.17
C ALA A 467 2.10 -3.09 14.80
N PHE A 468 1.12 -3.64 14.10
CA PHE A 468 0.35 -4.79 14.54
C PHE A 468 -0.13 -5.61 13.35
N GLY A 469 -0.48 -6.87 13.61
CA GLY A 469 -0.90 -7.81 12.58
C GLY A 469 -0.07 -9.08 12.57
N GLU A 470 0.10 -9.66 11.39
CA GLU A 470 0.75 -10.96 11.17
C GLU A 470 2.21 -10.81 10.73
N GLY A 471 2.57 -9.68 10.13
CA GLY A 471 3.95 -9.30 9.80
C GLY A 471 4.79 -8.90 11.02
N VAL A 472 4.22 -8.93 12.23
CA VAL A 472 4.92 -8.67 13.50
C VAL A 472 4.54 -9.76 14.51
N ARG A 473 5.49 -10.13 15.38
CA ARG A 473 5.22 -11.15 16.43
C ARG A 473 4.17 -10.69 17.43
N LEU A 474 4.23 -9.42 17.80
CA LEU A 474 3.36 -8.77 18.75
C LEU A 474 3.07 -7.33 18.30
N PRO A 475 1.90 -6.79 18.67
CA PRO A 475 1.69 -5.35 18.58
C PRO A 475 2.83 -4.61 19.29
N MET A 476 3.46 -3.68 18.60
CA MET A 476 4.62 -2.96 19.12
C MET A 476 4.60 -1.50 18.68
N HIS A 477 4.94 -0.62 19.61
CA HIS A 477 5.28 0.76 19.31
C HIS A 477 6.75 0.80 18.91
N ILE A 478 7.01 1.13 17.64
CA ILE A 478 8.33 1.15 17.04
C ILE A 478 8.73 2.57 16.65
N ARG A 479 10.04 2.80 16.61
CA ARG A 479 10.65 3.93 15.93
C ARG A 479 11.47 3.39 14.76
N PHE A 480 11.12 3.80 13.55
CA PHE A 480 11.86 3.43 12.35
C PHE A 480 13.30 3.99 12.39
N SER A 481 14.25 3.24 11.83
CA SER A 481 15.62 3.71 11.65
C SER A 481 15.70 4.90 10.68
N ASP A 482 16.71 5.75 10.88
CA ASP A 482 17.01 6.82 9.94
C ASP A 482 17.49 6.26 8.59
N LEU A 483 16.90 6.77 7.51
CA LEU A 483 17.44 6.55 6.17
C LEU A 483 18.62 7.49 5.91
N PRO A 484 19.71 7.00 5.28
CA PRO A 484 20.76 7.85 4.77
C PRO A 484 20.20 9.00 3.89
N PRO A 485 20.78 10.21 3.92
CA PRO A 485 20.25 11.37 3.19
C PRO A 485 20.08 11.15 1.67
N ASP A 486 20.89 10.30 1.07
CA ASP A 486 20.81 9.90 -0.34
C ASP A 486 19.65 8.93 -0.63
N ARG A 487 19.17 8.21 0.38
CA ARG A 487 18.07 7.23 0.29
C ARG A 487 16.74 7.72 0.84
N GLN A 488 16.69 8.95 1.33
CA GLN A 488 15.43 9.56 1.76
C GLN A 488 14.57 9.89 0.52
N PRO A 489 13.26 9.58 0.56
CA PRO A 489 12.33 10.07 -0.44
C PRO A 489 12.40 11.60 -0.57
N ARG A 490 12.03 12.12 -1.74
CA ARG A 490 11.94 13.57 -1.91
C ARG A 490 10.90 14.13 -0.94
N SER A 491 11.28 15.15 -0.17
CA SER A 491 10.32 15.84 0.67
C SER A 491 9.55 16.85 -0.17
N ASP A 492 8.22 16.76 -0.12
CA ASP A 492 7.34 17.71 -0.80
C ASP A 492 7.36 19.13 -0.21
N SER A 493 7.96 19.31 0.98
CA SER A 493 7.93 20.60 1.67
C SER A 493 9.12 21.47 1.31
N ALA A 494 8.87 22.49 0.48
CA ALA A 494 9.84 23.54 0.21
C ALA A 494 10.26 24.26 1.51
N ARG A 495 11.57 24.44 1.71
CA ARG A 495 12.11 25.23 2.83
C ARG A 495 12.09 26.71 2.48
N PHE A 496 10.92 27.33 2.63
CA PHE A 496 10.71 28.75 2.30
C PHE A 496 11.76 29.67 2.92
N SER A 497 12.14 29.45 4.19
CA SER A 497 13.12 30.29 4.89
C SER A 497 14.53 30.21 4.30
N GLU A 498 14.94 29.06 3.77
CA GLU A 498 16.22 28.91 3.06
C GLU A 498 16.10 29.50 1.65
N ALA A 499 15.03 29.17 0.93
CA ALA A 499 14.80 29.61 -0.45
C ALA A 499 14.62 31.13 -0.59
N TRP A 500 14.05 31.81 0.41
CA TRP A 500 13.79 33.25 0.38
C TRP A 500 14.95 34.12 0.91
N ARG A 501 16.02 33.50 1.45
CA ARG A 501 17.21 34.24 1.91
C ARG A 501 18.12 34.71 0.78
N SER A 502 18.02 34.08 -0.38
CA SER A 502 18.82 34.40 -1.55
C SER A 502 17.97 34.32 -2.80
N GLU A 503 18.26 35.16 -3.77
CA GLU A 503 17.68 35.04 -5.11
C GLU A 503 18.22 33.74 -5.75
N THR A 504 17.34 32.75 -5.91
CA THR A 504 17.67 31.39 -6.40
C THR A 504 17.24 31.14 -7.83
N ALA A 505 16.50 32.08 -8.42
CA ALA A 505 15.92 31.97 -9.74
C ALA A 505 16.04 33.31 -10.46
N ASP A 506 16.53 33.28 -11.70
CA ASP A 506 16.64 34.42 -12.59
C ASP A 506 15.62 34.32 -13.75
N LEU A 507 15.68 35.28 -14.67
CA LEU A 507 14.84 35.26 -15.87
C LEU A 507 15.13 34.05 -16.76
N GLU A 508 16.35 33.51 -16.76
CA GLU A 508 16.70 32.31 -17.51
C GLU A 508 15.95 31.09 -16.96
N PHE A 509 15.99 30.89 -15.64
CA PHE A 509 15.20 29.87 -14.95
C PHE A 509 13.70 30.01 -15.22
N LEU A 510 13.16 31.22 -15.16
CA LEU A 510 11.74 31.47 -15.43
C LEU A 510 11.38 31.09 -16.88
N ASN A 511 12.18 31.53 -17.85
CA ASN A 511 11.96 31.22 -19.26
C ASN A 511 12.07 29.72 -19.52
N GLU A 512 13.01 29.04 -18.87
CA GLU A 512 13.15 27.59 -18.96
C GLU A 512 11.95 26.85 -18.35
N GLY A 513 11.47 27.29 -17.18
CA GLY A 513 10.25 26.76 -16.56
C GLY A 513 9.01 26.95 -17.44
N ILE A 514 8.84 28.14 -18.03
CA ILE A 514 7.75 28.43 -18.98
C ILE A 514 7.89 27.57 -20.24
N ARG A 515 9.11 27.38 -20.76
CA ARG A 515 9.38 26.52 -21.91
C ARG A 515 8.96 25.07 -21.63
N ARG A 516 9.38 24.52 -20.50
CA ARG A 516 8.97 23.17 -20.03
C ARG A 516 7.47 23.06 -19.83
N TRP A 517 6.84 24.07 -19.24
CA TRP A 517 5.38 24.11 -19.06
C TRP A 517 4.63 24.10 -20.40
N ARG A 518 5.07 24.91 -21.38
CA ARG A 518 4.50 24.90 -22.74
C ARG A 518 4.75 23.59 -23.47
N GLN A 519 5.91 22.98 -23.26
CA GLN A 519 6.26 21.69 -23.86
C GLN A 519 5.61 20.50 -23.13
N GLN A 520 5.03 20.69 -21.94
CA GLN A 520 4.52 19.60 -21.09
C GLN A 520 5.56 18.47 -20.93
N SER A 521 6.84 18.83 -20.76
CA SER A 521 7.94 17.88 -20.54
C SER A 521 8.86 18.41 -19.45
N ARG A 522 9.30 17.51 -18.56
CA ARG A 522 10.20 17.84 -17.46
C ARG A 522 11.67 17.70 -17.84
N ASN A 523 11.95 16.96 -18.92
CA ASN A 523 13.31 16.74 -19.38
C ASN A 523 13.82 17.93 -20.20
N PRO A 524 15.09 18.34 -20.03
CA PRO A 524 15.70 19.28 -20.94
C PRO A 524 15.65 18.70 -22.35
N SER A 525 15.26 19.52 -23.33
CA SER A 525 15.28 19.11 -24.74
C SER A 525 16.67 18.58 -25.07
N ALA A 526 16.77 17.34 -25.54
CA ALA A 526 17.99 16.89 -26.20
C ALA A 526 18.17 17.79 -27.43
N ASN A 527 19.19 18.64 -27.42
CA ASN A 527 19.62 19.39 -28.59
C ASN A 527 20.21 18.45 -29.64
#